data_AF-A0ABD0WUW4-F1
#
_entry.id   AF-A0ABD0WUW4-F1
#
_cell.length_a   1.000
_cell.length_b   1.000
_cell.length_c   1.000
_cell.angle_alpha   90.00
_cell.angle_beta   90.00
_cell.angle_gamma   90.00
#
_symmetry.space_group_name_H-M   'P 1'
#
loop_
_entity.id
_entity.type
_entity.pdbx_description
1 polymer ?
#
loop_
_entity_poly.entity_id
_entity_poly.type
_entity_poly.pdbx_seq_one_letter_code
_entity_poly.pdbx_strand_id
1 'polypeptide(L)'
;MHKAKETTASISKCGHRSTYIFDDSQAQHTERQIKDAFEKLHQFLRQEEEARIAALKEEEEQKSQMMKKKIEEMNREISSLSDTIRALEEELRAEDVSFLQNYSITVKRAQCILPDPKTVSGALIDVSKHLGNLKFRVWEKMQGTVQYSPVILDPNTAHTDLLMSDDLTSVRLNNTQKLPDITERFDKCTCVVGSEGFTSGSHTWDIQEKSQRPSAGSEVICSLHKEKLKLFCQEDKQPVCFVCQTSRKHSNHKFCPVDEAALDCKEELQTALKPLQEKLKVCNEVKLSCDQTAEHIKSQAQHTERQIKDVFEKLHQVLREEEEARIAALKEEEEQKSQLIKKKIEEMNREISSLSDTIRALKKELKAEDVSFLQNFSITLKRAQCILPDPKTVSGALIDVSKHLGNLKFRVWEKMQETVQYSPVILDPNTAHPDLLVSDDLTSVLRALPQVHTAGTFRLVIV
;
A
#
# COMPACT_ATOMS: atom_id res chain seq x y z
N MET A 1 -74.53 6.22 -28.37
CA MET A 1 -73.38 6.13 -29.29
C MET A 1 -72.16 7.01 -28.89
N HIS A 2 -72.19 7.74 -27.77
CA HIS A 2 -71.02 8.54 -27.32
C HIS A 2 -70.04 7.75 -26.41
N LYS A 3 -70.53 6.82 -25.58
CA LYS A 3 -69.68 6.06 -24.63
C LYS A 3 -68.70 5.05 -25.25
N ALA A 4 -68.90 4.62 -26.50
CA ALA A 4 -68.04 3.61 -27.13
C ALA A 4 -66.83 4.19 -27.88
N LYS A 5 -66.81 5.50 -28.16
CA LYS A 5 -65.67 6.17 -28.83
C LYS A 5 -64.58 6.62 -27.84
N GLU A 6 -64.94 6.90 -26.59
CA GLU A 6 -63.98 7.28 -25.54
C GLU A 6 -63.21 6.10 -24.96
N THR A 7 -63.79 4.90 -24.97
CA THR A 7 -63.15 3.68 -24.41
C THR A 7 -62.00 3.18 -25.29
N THR A 8 -62.12 3.26 -26.62
CA THR A 8 -61.05 2.85 -27.56
C THR A 8 -59.87 3.83 -27.61
N ALA A 9 -60.09 5.12 -27.35
CA ALA A 9 -59.02 6.13 -27.31
C ALA A 9 -58.26 6.13 -25.96
N SER A 10 -58.92 5.71 -24.88
CA SER A 10 -58.33 5.67 -23.53
C SER A 10 -57.53 4.39 -23.29
N ILE A 11 -57.89 3.27 -23.91
CA ILE A 11 -57.19 1.98 -23.76
C ILE A 11 -55.86 1.96 -24.55
N SER A 12 -55.77 2.61 -25.72
CA SER A 12 -54.50 2.66 -26.46
C SER A 12 -53.44 3.50 -25.75
N LYS A 13 -53.80 4.64 -25.15
CA LYS A 13 -52.84 5.49 -24.42
C LYS A 13 -52.33 4.89 -23.11
N CYS A 14 -53.13 4.04 -22.43
CA CYS A 14 -52.77 3.48 -21.13
C CYS A 14 -51.78 2.31 -21.23
N GLY A 15 -51.97 1.40 -22.20
CA GLY A 15 -51.05 0.27 -22.43
C GLY A 15 -49.69 0.69 -23.01
N HIS A 16 -49.65 1.71 -23.88
CA HIS A 16 -48.41 2.17 -24.54
C HIS A 16 -47.42 2.81 -23.56
N ARG A 17 -47.89 3.49 -22.50
CA ARG A 17 -46.98 4.02 -21.47
C ARG A 17 -46.43 2.92 -20.57
N SER A 18 -47.20 1.88 -20.28
CA SER A 18 -46.85 0.93 -19.22
C SER A 18 -45.71 -0.01 -19.57
N THR A 19 -45.57 -0.48 -20.81
CA THR A 19 -44.47 -1.37 -21.22
C THR A 19 -43.16 -0.63 -21.50
N TYR A 20 -43.21 0.54 -22.14
CA TYR A 20 -42.01 1.39 -22.32
C TYR A 20 -41.42 1.85 -20.98
N ILE A 21 -42.27 2.18 -20.01
CA ILE A 21 -41.81 2.55 -18.65
C ILE A 21 -41.25 1.33 -17.91
N PHE A 22 -41.70 0.12 -18.22
CA PHE A 22 -41.25 -1.10 -17.55
C PHE A 22 -39.85 -1.54 -18.02
N ASP A 23 -39.57 -1.53 -19.32
CA ASP A 23 -38.25 -1.90 -19.85
C ASP A 23 -37.18 -0.86 -19.47
N ASP A 24 -37.49 0.45 -19.51
CA ASP A 24 -36.61 1.53 -19.04
C ASP A 24 -36.34 1.39 -17.52
N SER A 25 -37.36 1.06 -16.73
CA SER A 25 -37.20 0.80 -15.29
C SER A 25 -36.36 -0.46 -15.01
N GLN A 26 -36.51 -1.52 -15.81
CA GLN A 26 -35.74 -2.77 -15.68
C GLN A 26 -34.27 -2.56 -16.09
N ALA A 27 -34.01 -1.81 -17.17
CA ALA A 27 -32.68 -1.42 -17.60
C ALA A 27 -31.97 -0.61 -16.50
N GLN A 28 -32.63 0.43 -15.98
CA GLN A 28 -32.07 1.26 -14.92
C GLN A 28 -31.79 0.49 -13.62
N HIS A 29 -32.63 -0.49 -13.27
CA HIS A 29 -32.39 -1.35 -12.12
C HIS A 29 -31.17 -2.25 -12.34
N THR A 30 -31.09 -2.91 -13.50
CA THR A 30 -29.97 -3.77 -13.89
C THR A 30 -28.67 -2.97 -13.96
N GLU A 31 -28.70 -1.76 -14.51
CA GLU A 31 -27.56 -0.84 -14.55
C GLU A 31 -27.05 -0.52 -13.14
N ARG A 32 -27.94 -0.24 -12.18
CA ARG A 32 -27.56 -0.02 -10.78
C ARG A 32 -26.90 -1.25 -10.17
N GLN A 33 -27.43 -2.45 -10.41
CA GLN A 33 -26.84 -3.69 -9.89
C GLN A 33 -25.46 -3.99 -10.49
N ILE A 34 -25.25 -3.68 -11.78
CA ILE A 34 -23.93 -3.73 -12.42
C ILE A 34 -22.98 -2.78 -11.70
N LYS A 35 -23.34 -1.49 -11.56
CA LYS A 35 -22.51 -0.48 -10.88
C LYS A 35 -22.15 -0.89 -9.45
N ASP A 36 -23.11 -1.37 -8.67
CA ASP A 36 -22.88 -1.85 -7.31
C ASP A 36 -21.94 -3.06 -7.26
N ALA A 37 -22.00 -3.95 -8.26
CA ALA A 37 -21.09 -5.08 -8.36
C ALA A 37 -19.65 -4.63 -8.65
N PHE A 38 -19.45 -3.68 -9.56
CA PHE A 38 -18.13 -3.09 -9.88
C PHE A 38 -17.57 -2.26 -8.72
N GLU A 39 -18.40 -1.48 -8.03
CA GLU A 39 -17.96 -0.69 -6.87
C GLU A 39 -17.40 -1.59 -5.75
N LYS A 40 -17.99 -2.78 -5.54
CA LYS A 40 -17.44 -3.78 -4.60
C LYS A 40 -16.04 -4.27 -5.02
N LEU A 41 -15.77 -4.40 -6.32
CA LEU A 41 -14.44 -4.77 -6.83
C LEU A 41 -13.45 -3.60 -6.69
N HIS A 42 -13.88 -2.37 -6.97
CA HIS A 42 -13.07 -1.18 -6.71
C HIS A 42 -12.73 -1.03 -5.22
N GLN A 43 -13.69 -1.30 -4.33
CA GLN A 43 -13.45 -1.28 -2.89
C GLN A 43 -12.41 -2.33 -2.46
N PHE A 44 -12.49 -3.55 -3.00
CA PHE A 44 -11.48 -4.58 -2.76
C PHE A 44 -10.07 -4.12 -3.18
N LEU A 45 -9.94 -3.54 -4.38
CA LEU A 45 -8.66 -3.03 -4.86
C LEU A 45 -8.10 -1.91 -3.98
N ARG A 46 -8.93 -0.96 -3.54
CA ARG A 46 -8.51 0.11 -2.61
C ARG A 46 -8.03 -0.45 -1.28
N GLN A 47 -8.69 -1.48 -0.74
CA GLN A 47 -8.29 -2.13 0.51
C GLN A 47 -6.95 -2.87 0.37
N GLU A 48 -6.75 -3.61 -0.73
CA GLU A 48 -5.48 -4.29 -0.98
C GLU A 48 -4.34 -3.30 -1.26
N GLU A 49 -4.62 -2.18 -1.92
CA GLU A 49 -3.67 -1.08 -2.12
C GLU A 49 -3.25 -0.46 -0.80
N GLU A 50 -4.22 -0.07 0.04
CA GLU A 50 -3.99 0.52 1.35
C GLU A 50 -3.17 -0.43 2.24
N ALA A 51 -3.53 -1.71 2.27
CA ALA A 51 -2.78 -2.72 3.01
C ALA A 51 -1.33 -2.86 2.52
N ARG A 52 -1.10 -2.80 1.20
CA ARG A 52 0.24 -2.88 0.61
C ARG A 52 1.07 -1.64 0.93
N ILE A 53 0.49 -0.45 0.83
CA ILE A 53 1.14 0.81 1.18
C ILE A 53 1.45 0.86 2.67
N ALA A 54 0.54 0.39 3.53
CA ALA A 54 0.76 0.32 4.97
C ALA A 54 1.95 -0.61 5.31
N ALA A 55 2.02 -1.79 4.68
CA ALA A 55 3.13 -2.72 4.86
C ALA A 55 4.48 -2.12 4.40
N LEU A 56 4.48 -1.33 3.32
CA LEU A 56 5.67 -0.61 2.85
C LEU A 56 6.09 0.48 3.85
N LYS A 57 5.15 1.27 4.37
CA LYS A 57 5.42 2.32 5.37
C LYS A 57 5.94 1.74 6.69
N GLU A 58 5.42 0.60 7.12
CA GLU A 58 5.93 -0.09 8.31
C GLU A 58 7.38 -0.57 8.09
N GLU A 59 7.71 -1.09 6.91
CA GLU A 59 9.08 -1.44 6.57
C GLU A 59 10.00 -0.22 6.51
N GLU A 60 9.58 0.87 5.88
CA GLU A 60 10.31 2.15 5.85
C GLU A 60 10.64 2.65 7.26
N GLU A 61 9.65 2.64 8.16
CA GLU A 61 9.86 3.07 9.55
C GLU A 61 10.86 2.15 10.27
N GLN A 62 10.73 0.83 10.11
CA GLN A 62 11.68 -0.13 10.70
C GLN A 62 13.11 0.10 10.20
N LYS A 63 13.31 0.26 8.88
CA LYS A 63 14.64 0.51 8.29
C LYS A 63 15.21 1.87 8.70
N SER A 64 14.38 2.90 8.75
CA SER A 64 14.76 4.25 9.17
C SER A 64 15.16 4.30 10.64
N GLN A 65 14.40 3.63 11.52
CA GLN A 65 14.76 3.51 12.94
C GLN A 65 16.07 2.76 13.14
N MET A 66 16.34 1.71 12.35
CA MET A 66 17.61 0.99 12.39
C MET A 66 18.78 1.91 12.04
N MET A 67 18.66 2.71 10.97
CA MET A 67 19.70 3.68 10.61
C MET A 67 19.87 4.78 11.65
N LYS A 68 18.78 5.31 12.20
CA LYS A 68 18.84 6.30 13.29
C LYS A 68 19.61 5.78 14.49
N LYS A 69 19.33 4.55 14.95
CA LYS A 69 20.06 3.92 16.06
C LYS A 69 21.54 3.78 15.74
N LYS A 70 21.89 3.40 14.49
CA LYS A 70 23.28 3.28 14.07
C LYS A 70 24.00 4.62 14.05
N ILE A 71 23.36 5.68 13.55
CA ILE A 71 23.90 7.04 13.55
C ILE A 71 24.14 7.52 14.98
N GLU A 72 23.21 7.26 15.90
CA GLU A 72 23.39 7.59 17.32
C GLU A 72 24.55 6.83 17.98
N GLU A 73 24.72 5.54 17.67
CA GLU A 73 25.89 4.75 18.11
C GLU A 73 27.20 5.36 17.59
N MET A 74 27.27 5.63 16.28
CA MET A 74 28.45 6.25 15.66
C MET A 74 28.76 7.64 16.25
N ASN A 75 27.73 8.45 16.53
CA ASN A 75 27.92 9.75 17.18
C ASN A 75 28.53 9.61 18.58
N ARG A 76 28.09 8.63 19.38
CA ARG A 76 28.68 8.37 20.70
C ARG A 76 30.14 7.93 20.59
N GLU A 77 30.46 7.06 19.65
CA GLU A 77 31.83 6.62 19.38
C GLU A 77 32.72 7.79 18.93
N ILE A 78 32.25 8.60 17.98
CA ILE A 78 32.95 9.78 17.47
C ILE A 78 33.22 10.77 18.62
N SER A 79 32.23 11.06 19.47
CA SER A 79 32.41 11.93 20.63
C SER A 79 33.46 11.38 21.60
N SER A 80 33.38 10.10 21.96
CA SER A 80 34.33 9.45 22.87
C SER A 80 35.76 9.43 22.33
N LEU A 81 35.92 9.12 21.04
CA LEU A 81 37.22 9.16 20.36
C LEU A 81 37.78 10.57 20.29
N SER A 82 36.94 11.55 19.94
CA SER A 82 37.34 12.96 19.85
C SER A 82 37.78 13.49 21.22
N ASP A 83 37.09 13.13 22.29
CA ASP A 83 37.45 13.49 23.67
C ASP A 83 38.78 12.86 24.08
N THR A 84 39.00 11.59 23.72
CA THR A 84 40.26 10.90 24.00
C THR A 84 41.42 11.53 23.24
N ILE A 85 41.26 11.78 21.94
CA ILE A 85 42.27 12.44 21.09
C ILE A 85 42.59 13.82 21.64
N ARG A 86 41.58 14.62 21.97
CA ARG A 86 41.76 15.95 22.57
C ARG A 86 42.54 15.89 23.88
N ALA A 87 42.19 14.97 24.77
CA ALA A 87 42.92 14.80 26.03
C ALA A 87 44.39 14.40 25.81
N LEU A 88 44.66 13.52 24.84
CA LEU A 88 46.03 13.13 24.47
C LEU A 88 46.82 14.30 23.86
N GLU A 89 46.19 15.10 23.00
CA GLU A 89 46.80 16.30 22.41
C GLU A 89 47.08 17.39 23.46
N GLU A 90 46.23 17.55 24.46
CA GLU A 90 46.44 18.45 25.60
C GLU A 90 47.63 18.00 26.46
N GLU A 91 47.73 16.70 26.79
CA GLU A 91 48.88 16.15 27.53
C GLU A 91 50.19 16.26 26.72
N LEU A 92 50.16 16.08 25.39
CA LEU A 92 51.32 16.27 24.52
C LEU A 92 51.82 17.72 24.52
N ARG A 93 50.95 18.70 24.76
CA ARG A 93 51.30 20.14 24.88
C ARG A 93 51.77 20.54 26.28
N ALA A 94 51.69 19.65 27.26
CA ALA A 94 52.12 19.94 28.63
C ALA A 94 53.65 20.04 28.76
N GLU A 95 54.09 20.75 29.81
CA GLU A 95 55.49 20.80 30.22
C GLU A 95 56.02 19.39 30.57
N ASP A 96 57.30 19.14 30.29
CA ASP A 96 57.90 17.81 30.29
C ASP A 96 57.73 17.04 31.59
N VAL A 97 57.94 17.69 32.75
CA VAL A 97 57.77 17.03 34.06
C VAL A 97 56.31 16.65 34.30
N SER A 98 55.37 17.55 33.98
CA SER A 98 53.93 17.33 34.15
C SER A 98 53.41 16.21 33.25
N PHE A 99 53.86 16.19 31.99
CA PHE A 99 53.58 15.11 31.04
C PHE A 99 54.09 13.76 31.55
N LEU A 100 55.35 13.68 31.99
CA LEU A 100 55.95 12.44 32.47
C LEU A 100 55.31 11.91 33.77
N GLN A 101 54.77 12.77 34.62
CA GLN A 101 53.98 12.34 35.78
C GLN A 101 52.70 11.60 35.40
N ASN A 102 52.07 12.01 34.29
CA ASN A 102 50.83 11.42 33.80
C ASN A 102 51.06 10.36 32.71
N TYR A 103 52.28 10.20 32.21
CA TYR A 103 52.61 9.38 31.03
C TYR A 103 52.06 7.94 31.10
N SER A 104 52.17 7.26 32.24
CA SER A 104 51.62 5.90 32.42
C SER A 104 50.09 5.84 32.26
N ILE A 105 49.39 6.89 32.66
CA ILE A 105 47.92 7.01 32.50
C ILE A 105 47.60 7.35 31.04
N THR A 106 48.36 8.28 30.44
CA THR A 106 48.16 8.76 29.08
C THR A 106 48.39 7.65 28.04
N VAL A 107 49.43 6.84 28.20
CA VAL A 107 49.69 5.68 27.32
C VAL A 107 48.57 4.64 27.43
N LYS A 108 48.07 4.35 28.63
CA LYS A 108 46.94 3.43 28.81
C LYS A 108 45.66 3.92 28.12
N ARG A 109 45.42 5.24 28.12
CA ARG A 109 44.30 5.85 27.38
C ARG A 109 44.47 5.74 25.85
N ALA A 110 45.71 5.87 25.36
CA ALA A 110 46.01 5.75 23.94
C ALA A 110 45.92 4.29 23.43
N GLN A 111 46.12 3.30 24.30
CA GLN A 111 46.06 1.87 23.99
C GLN A 111 44.62 1.29 23.95
N CYS A 112 43.58 2.12 23.94
CA CYS A 112 42.20 1.66 23.82
C CYS A 112 41.95 0.95 22.48
N ILE A 113 41.64 -0.35 22.54
CA ILE A 113 41.21 -1.14 21.38
C ILE A 113 39.70 -0.99 21.24
N LEU A 114 39.28 -0.14 20.31
CA LEU A 114 37.87 -0.09 19.91
C LEU A 114 37.64 -1.11 18.77
N PRO A 115 36.49 -1.80 18.73
CA PRO A 115 36.11 -2.63 17.59
C PRO A 115 35.87 -1.77 16.35
N ASP A 116 36.05 -2.33 15.16
CA ASP A 116 35.75 -1.59 13.93
C ASP A 116 34.24 -1.44 13.74
N PRO A 117 33.78 -0.27 13.25
CA PRO A 117 32.38 -0.01 13.06
C PRO A 117 31.80 -0.97 12.01
N LYS A 118 30.81 -1.77 12.44
CA LYS A 118 30.14 -2.74 11.58
C LYS A 118 29.19 -2.05 10.61
N THR A 119 29.24 -2.47 9.34
CA THR A 119 28.27 -2.10 8.31
C THR A 119 26.92 -2.78 8.57
N VAL A 120 25.82 -2.06 8.31
CA VAL A 120 24.47 -2.58 8.52
C VAL A 120 24.00 -3.30 7.25
N SER A 121 23.84 -4.63 7.32
CA SER A 121 23.27 -5.43 6.22
C SER A 121 21.74 -5.33 6.21
N GLY A 122 21.13 -5.32 5.02
CA GLY A 122 19.67 -5.38 4.88
C GLY A 122 18.95 -4.10 5.32
N ALA A 123 19.59 -2.94 5.16
CA ALA A 123 19.01 -1.65 5.53
C ALA A 123 18.05 -1.08 4.49
N LEU A 124 18.07 -1.58 3.26
CA LEU A 124 17.22 -1.09 2.18
C LEU A 124 15.81 -1.71 2.21
N ILE A 125 14.89 -1.07 1.49
CA ILE A 125 13.54 -1.58 1.28
C ILE A 125 13.60 -2.80 0.37
N ASP A 126 12.93 -3.88 0.75
CA ASP A 126 12.75 -5.04 -0.11
C ASP A 126 11.69 -4.74 -1.18
N VAL A 127 12.14 -4.08 -2.26
CA VAL A 127 11.26 -3.70 -3.38
C VAL A 127 10.60 -4.93 -4.01
N SER A 128 11.34 -6.05 -4.09
CA SER A 128 10.87 -7.30 -4.69
C SER A 128 9.69 -7.92 -3.92
N LYS A 129 9.70 -7.83 -2.58
CA LYS A 129 8.61 -8.27 -1.72
C LYS A 129 7.32 -7.50 -1.97
N HIS A 130 7.41 -6.19 -2.25
CA HIS A 130 6.26 -5.31 -2.43
C HIS A 130 5.68 -5.33 -3.85
N LEU A 131 6.53 -5.34 -4.87
CA LEU A 131 6.12 -5.26 -6.27
C LEU A 131 6.11 -6.61 -7.00
N GLY A 132 6.89 -7.58 -6.54
CA GLY A 132 7.05 -8.87 -7.20
C GLY A 132 5.71 -9.58 -7.37
N ASN A 133 5.33 -9.81 -8.63
CA ASN A 133 4.06 -10.41 -9.02
C ASN A 133 2.83 -9.75 -8.35
N LEU A 134 2.89 -8.44 -8.06
CA LEU A 134 1.83 -7.74 -7.32
C LEU A 134 0.46 -7.88 -7.99
N LYS A 135 0.37 -7.61 -9.30
CA LYS A 135 -0.86 -7.78 -10.09
C LYS A 135 -1.43 -9.20 -9.96
N PHE A 136 -0.57 -10.20 -10.05
CA PHE A 136 -0.97 -11.60 -9.94
C PHE A 136 -1.49 -11.97 -8.55
N ARG A 137 -0.78 -11.55 -7.49
CA ARG A 137 -1.22 -11.81 -6.11
C ARG A 137 -2.57 -11.16 -5.79
N VAL A 138 -2.80 -9.94 -6.27
CA VAL A 138 -4.08 -9.24 -6.10
C VAL A 138 -5.19 -9.98 -6.85
N TRP A 139 -4.95 -10.36 -8.10
CA TRP A 139 -5.89 -11.15 -8.91
C TRP A 139 -6.21 -12.51 -8.28
N GLU A 140 -5.22 -13.24 -7.77
CA GLU A 140 -5.40 -14.52 -7.08
C GLU A 140 -6.23 -14.35 -5.81
N LYS A 141 -5.93 -13.35 -4.98
CA LYS A 141 -6.74 -13.03 -3.78
C LYS A 141 -8.18 -12.65 -4.12
N MET A 142 -8.38 -11.92 -5.22
CA MET A 142 -9.70 -11.49 -5.67
C MET A 142 -10.63 -12.68 -5.92
N GLN A 143 -10.09 -13.84 -6.32
CA GLN A 143 -10.86 -15.08 -6.48
C GLN A 143 -11.66 -15.44 -5.22
N GLY A 144 -11.11 -15.20 -4.03
CA GLY A 144 -11.80 -15.47 -2.75
C GLY A 144 -13.03 -14.60 -2.50
N THR A 145 -13.16 -13.47 -3.21
CA THR A 145 -14.32 -12.56 -3.12
C THR A 145 -15.37 -12.82 -4.21
N VAL A 146 -15.03 -13.67 -5.17
CA VAL A 146 -15.82 -13.95 -6.36
C VAL A 146 -16.50 -15.30 -6.20
N GLN A 147 -17.83 -15.32 -6.26
CA GLN A 147 -18.61 -16.56 -6.24
C GLN A 147 -19.01 -16.94 -7.66
N TYR A 148 -18.75 -18.20 -8.02
CA TYR A 148 -19.26 -18.80 -9.25
C TYR A 148 -20.44 -19.70 -8.91
N SER A 149 -21.58 -19.48 -9.55
CA SER A 149 -22.74 -20.35 -9.46
C SER A 149 -23.03 -21.00 -10.81
N PRO A 150 -23.11 -22.35 -10.88
CA PRO A 150 -23.39 -23.04 -12.13
C PRO A 150 -24.83 -22.83 -12.61
N VAL A 151 -25.73 -22.38 -11.72
CA VAL A 151 -27.13 -22.07 -12.02
C VAL A 151 -27.40 -20.61 -11.69
N ILE A 152 -27.90 -19.85 -12.67
CA ILE A 152 -28.36 -18.47 -12.53
C ILE A 152 -29.87 -18.46 -12.81
N LEU A 153 -30.63 -17.86 -11.90
CA LEU A 153 -32.09 -17.76 -12.04
C LEU A 153 -32.44 -16.59 -12.96
N ASP A 154 -33.42 -16.77 -13.85
CA ASP A 154 -33.93 -15.71 -14.72
C ASP A 154 -35.06 -14.94 -14.01
N PRO A 155 -34.87 -13.66 -13.65
CA PRO A 155 -35.90 -12.83 -13.03
C PRO A 155 -37.18 -12.70 -13.86
N ASN A 156 -37.07 -12.80 -15.18
CA ASN A 156 -38.23 -12.71 -16.07
C ASN A 156 -39.16 -13.93 -15.97
N THR A 157 -38.69 -15.01 -15.33
CA THR A 157 -39.46 -16.24 -15.10
C THR A 157 -39.96 -16.39 -13.67
N ALA A 158 -39.60 -15.45 -12.78
CA ALA A 158 -39.95 -15.51 -11.36
C ALA A 158 -41.42 -15.11 -11.10
N HIS A 159 -42.09 -15.82 -10.19
CA HIS A 159 -43.43 -15.47 -9.71
C HIS A 159 -43.40 -14.16 -8.90
N THR A 160 -44.47 -13.36 -8.94
CA THR A 160 -44.55 -12.01 -8.36
C THR A 160 -44.31 -11.92 -6.84
N ASP A 161 -44.37 -13.03 -6.11
CA ASP A 161 -44.20 -13.10 -4.66
C ASP A 161 -42.78 -13.54 -4.22
N LEU A 162 -41.87 -13.67 -5.19
CA LEU A 162 -40.51 -14.17 -5.02
C LEU A 162 -39.49 -13.03 -5.18
N LEU A 163 -38.74 -12.74 -4.11
CA LEU A 163 -37.60 -11.82 -4.11
C LEU A 163 -36.33 -12.58 -4.42
N MET A 164 -35.59 -12.16 -5.44
CA MET A 164 -34.30 -12.74 -5.79
C MET A 164 -33.14 -12.00 -5.11
N SER A 165 -32.05 -12.69 -4.81
CA SER A 165 -30.79 -12.04 -4.39
C SER A 165 -30.15 -11.26 -5.54
N ASP A 166 -29.32 -10.27 -5.20
CA ASP A 166 -28.61 -9.41 -6.17
C ASP A 166 -27.72 -10.18 -7.16
N ASP A 167 -27.27 -11.38 -6.77
CA ASP A 167 -26.46 -12.28 -7.61
C ASP A 167 -27.29 -13.30 -8.42
N LEU A 168 -28.61 -13.25 -8.30
CA LEU A 168 -29.58 -14.13 -8.96
C LEU A 168 -29.41 -15.63 -8.64
N THR A 169 -28.80 -15.97 -7.49
CA THR A 169 -28.55 -17.36 -7.08
C THR A 169 -29.54 -17.89 -6.04
N SER A 170 -30.34 -17.02 -5.41
CA SER A 170 -31.27 -17.39 -4.35
C SER A 170 -32.62 -16.67 -4.45
N VAL A 171 -33.66 -17.27 -3.88
CA VAL A 171 -35.04 -16.76 -3.87
C VAL A 171 -35.60 -16.75 -2.44
N ARG A 172 -36.31 -15.69 -2.06
CA ARG A 172 -37.02 -15.53 -0.78
C ARG A 172 -38.49 -15.23 -1.05
N LEU A 173 -39.41 -15.80 -0.25
CA LEU A 173 -40.84 -15.49 -0.32
C LEU A 173 -41.15 -14.20 0.45
N ASN A 174 -41.89 -13.29 -0.18
CA ASN A 174 -42.30 -12.04 0.47
C ASN A 174 -43.44 -12.30 1.47
N ASN A 175 -43.14 -12.39 2.76
CA ASN A 175 -44.13 -12.31 3.83
C ASN A 175 -43.63 -11.40 4.97
N THR A 176 -44.35 -10.29 5.10
CA THR A 176 -44.58 -9.42 6.27
C THR A 176 -43.40 -8.87 7.09
N GLN A 177 -43.31 -7.53 7.06
CA GLN A 177 -42.83 -6.71 8.17
C GLN A 177 -43.29 -7.27 9.52
N LYS A 178 -42.34 -7.40 10.45
CA LYS A 178 -42.57 -7.16 11.86
C LYS A 178 -41.40 -6.37 12.43
N LEU A 179 -41.71 -5.26 13.07
CA LEU A 179 -41.07 -4.62 14.24
C LEU A 179 -41.93 -3.37 14.56
N PRO A 180 -41.95 -2.82 15.81
CA PRO A 180 -41.13 -3.15 16.97
C PRO A 180 -41.91 -3.29 18.32
N ASP A 181 -41.20 -3.63 19.41
CA ASP A 181 -41.41 -2.99 20.72
C ASP A 181 -40.09 -2.96 21.53
N ILE A 182 -39.89 -1.89 22.31
CA ILE A 182 -38.74 -1.60 23.19
C ILE A 182 -39.27 -1.41 24.63
N THR A 183 -38.56 -1.95 25.64
CA THR A 183 -38.26 -1.41 27.01
C THR A 183 -37.99 -2.61 27.94
N GLU A 184 -37.09 -2.65 28.94
CA GLU A 184 -36.32 -1.67 29.71
C GLU A 184 -35.16 -2.37 30.48
N ARG A 185 -34.29 -1.56 31.12
CA ARG A 185 -33.00 -1.81 31.83
C ARG A 185 -33.13 -2.62 33.15
N PHE A 186 -32.08 -3.09 33.88
CA PHE A 186 -30.90 -2.48 34.56
C PHE A 186 -29.86 -3.60 34.88
N ASP A 187 -28.53 -3.48 34.68
CA ASP A 187 -27.42 -2.73 35.31
C ASP A 187 -26.56 -3.51 36.36
N LYS A 188 -25.26 -3.16 36.41
CA LYS A 188 -24.11 -3.45 37.30
C LYS A 188 -23.03 -4.40 36.73
N CYS A 189 -21.75 -4.03 36.59
CA CYS A 189 -20.94 -2.99 37.27
C CYS A 189 -19.99 -2.19 36.36
N THR A 190 -19.77 -0.96 36.82
CA THR A 190 -18.67 -0.01 36.57
C THR A 190 -17.37 -0.42 37.27
N CYS A 191 -16.22 -0.29 36.60
CA CYS A 191 -14.89 -0.30 37.23
C CYS A 191 -14.01 0.81 36.62
N VAL A 192 -13.27 1.52 37.47
CA VAL A 192 -12.33 2.61 37.17
C VAL A 192 -10.90 2.17 37.52
N VAL A 193 -9.94 2.80 36.85
CA VAL A 193 -8.48 2.59 36.78
C VAL A 193 -7.75 2.76 38.13
N GLY A 194 -6.58 2.14 38.25
CA GLY A 194 -5.50 2.57 39.15
C GLY A 194 -4.13 2.44 38.47
N SER A 195 -3.48 3.58 38.27
CA SER A 195 -2.02 3.73 38.21
C SER A 195 -1.40 3.35 39.57
N GLU A 196 -0.12 2.98 39.57
CA GLU A 196 0.72 2.65 40.73
C GLU A 196 0.27 3.22 42.08
N GLY A 197 0.15 2.33 43.08
CA GLY A 197 -0.07 2.70 44.48
C GLY A 197 1.13 2.30 45.33
N PHE A 198 1.75 3.27 45.97
CA PHE A 198 2.47 3.06 47.23
C PHE A 198 1.53 3.50 48.36
N THR A 199 1.14 2.57 49.23
CA THR A 199 0.21 2.83 50.35
C THR A 199 0.89 2.86 51.72
N SER A 200 2.22 2.72 51.80
CA SER A 200 3.01 2.94 53.02
C SER A 200 4.51 2.79 52.74
N GLY A 201 5.34 3.64 53.33
CA GLY A 201 6.81 3.55 53.26
C GLY A 201 7.46 4.93 53.14
N SER A 202 8.70 5.06 53.64
CA SER A 202 9.55 6.23 53.36
C SER A 202 10.42 5.90 52.16
N HIS A 203 10.28 6.66 51.07
CA HIS A 203 11.12 6.52 49.89
C HIS A 203 12.07 7.73 49.82
N THR A 204 13.35 7.45 49.91
CA THR A 204 14.45 8.42 49.93
C THR A 204 15.43 8.01 48.85
N TRP A 205 15.95 8.96 48.05
CA TRP A 205 17.15 8.72 47.25
C TRP A 205 18.09 9.91 47.39
N ASP A 206 19.36 9.59 47.59
CA ASP A 206 20.43 10.54 47.82
C ASP A 206 20.95 11.14 46.52
N ILE A 207 21.30 12.42 46.56
CA ILE A 207 22.09 13.11 45.53
C ILE A 207 23.53 13.18 46.06
N GLN A 208 24.50 12.67 45.29
CA GLN A 208 25.90 12.84 45.61
C GLN A 208 26.59 13.86 44.69
N GLU A 209 26.95 14.98 45.30
CA GLU A 209 27.85 16.03 44.84
C GLU A 209 29.32 15.68 45.17
N LYS A 210 30.26 16.11 44.30
CA LYS A 210 31.64 16.64 44.55
C LYS A 210 32.52 16.36 43.32
N SER A 211 33.48 17.19 42.89
CA SER A 211 34.09 18.42 43.40
C SER A 211 34.89 19.11 42.28
N GLN A 212 35.23 20.39 42.49
CA GLN A 212 36.00 21.27 41.61
C GLN A 212 37.52 20.97 41.55
N ARG A 213 38.11 21.33 40.38
CA ARG A 213 39.42 21.93 40.01
C ARG A 213 40.69 21.74 40.87
N PRO A 214 41.86 21.81 40.20
CA PRO A 214 42.77 22.97 40.36
C PRO A 214 43.26 23.45 38.96
N SER A 215 43.41 24.73 38.58
CA SER A 215 44.09 25.94 39.12
C SER A 215 45.60 25.81 39.38
N ALA A 216 46.36 26.38 38.43
CA ALA A 216 47.59 27.16 38.54
C ALA A 216 48.83 26.56 39.25
N GLY A 217 49.78 26.09 38.42
CA GLY A 217 51.22 26.39 38.52
C GLY A 217 51.89 26.20 39.88
N SER A 218 52.08 24.96 40.32
CA SER A 218 53.02 24.62 41.40
C SER A 218 54.31 24.05 40.82
N GLU A 219 55.46 24.53 41.29
CA GLU A 219 56.77 23.96 40.98
C GLU A 219 56.78 22.45 41.31
N VAL A 220 57.03 21.61 40.31
CA VAL A 220 56.85 20.16 40.42
C VAL A 220 58.01 19.53 41.21
N ILE A 221 57.72 19.15 42.46
CA ILE A 221 58.70 18.60 43.42
C ILE A 221 58.41 17.13 43.76
N CYS A 222 59.46 16.39 44.10
CA CYS A 222 59.36 15.03 44.62
C CYS A 222 58.56 14.99 45.92
N SER A 223 57.51 14.18 45.97
CA SER A 223 56.65 14.06 47.16
C SER A 223 57.40 13.56 48.40
N LEU A 224 58.40 12.69 48.21
CA LEU A 224 59.20 12.05 49.27
C LEU A 224 60.36 12.94 49.76
N HIS A 225 61.09 13.56 48.85
CA HIS A 225 62.34 14.27 49.18
C HIS A 225 62.23 15.80 49.06
N LYS A 226 61.10 16.32 48.58
CA LYS A 226 60.85 17.76 48.35
C LYS A 226 61.86 18.45 47.42
N GLU A 227 62.55 17.67 46.58
CA GLU A 227 63.50 18.15 45.58
C GLU A 227 62.90 18.20 44.18
N LYS A 228 63.48 19.01 43.28
CA LYS A 228 63.07 19.10 41.87
C LYS A 228 63.22 17.74 41.17
N LEU A 229 62.19 17.36 40.42
CA LEU A 229 62.22 16.17 39.56
C LEU A 229 63.07 16.47 38.32
N LYS A 230 64.16 15.73 38.15
CA LYS A 230 65.14 15.95 37.07
C LYS A 230 65.55 14.68 36.32
N LEU A 231 65.21 13.51 36.87
CA LEU A 231 65.48 12.21 36.27
C LEU A 231 64.16 11.49 35.99
N PHE A 232 64.14 10.60 34.99
CA PHE A 232 63.05 9.69 34.70
C PHE A 232 63.52 8.25 34.84
N CYS A 233 62.80 7.44 35.62
CA CYS A 233 63.08 6.02 35.76
C CYS A 233 62.35 5.25 34.64
N GLN A 234 63.11 4.53 33.80
CA GLN A 234 62.57 3.87 32.61
C GLN A 234 61.67 2.67 32.96
N GLU A 235 62.02 1.91 34.00
CA GLU A 235 61.30 0.71 34.43
C GLU A 235 59.98 1.08 35.11
N ASP A 236 60.01 2.07 36.01
CA ASP A 236 58.82 2.48 36.76
C ASP A 236 57.96 3.51 36.01
N LYS A 237 58.44 4.00 34.86
CA LYS A 237 57.77 5.02 34.02
C LYS A 237 57.31 6.26 34.81
N GLN A 238 58.18 6.79 35.67
CA GLN A 238 57.88 7.95 36.52
C GLN A 238 59.09 8.89 36.71
N PRO A 239 58.85 10.22 36.81
CA PRO A 239 59.90 11.18 37.11
C PRO A 239 60.28 11.14 38.60
N VAL A 240 61.57 11.25 38.88
CA VAL A 240 62.18 11.15 40.20
C VAL A 240 63.22 12.27 40.42
N CYS A 241 63.54 12.57 41.69
CA CYS A 241 64.65 13.48 42.02
C CYS A 241 65.98 12.71 42.13
N PHE A 242 67.10 13.42 42.27
CA PHE A 242 68.43 12.80 42.40
C PHE A 242 68.54 11.89 43.62
N VAL A 243 67.90 12.22 44.74
CA VAL A 243 67.90 11.37 45.95
C VAL A 243 67.17 10.04 45.72
N CYS A 244 66.16 9.99 44.85
CA CYS A 244 65.48 8.73 44.52
C CYS A 244 66.41 7.74 43.79
N GLN A 245 67.41 8.21 43.05
CA GLN A 245 68.31 7.36 42.28
C GLN A 245 69.12 6.41 43.18
N THR A 246 69.45 6.85 44.39
CA THR A 246 70.22 6.06 45.37
C THR A 246 69.31 5.26 46.31
N SER A 247 67.99 5.37 46.16
CA SER A 247 67.02 4.62 46.94
C SER A 247 67.03 3.13 46.55
N ARG A 248 66.85 2.26 47.55
CA ARG A 248 66.66 0.81 47.33
C ARG A 248 65.46 0.51 46.41
N LYS A 249 64.48 1.42 46.32
CA LYS A 249 63.30 1.26 45.47
C LYS A 249 63.65 1.20 43.99
N HIS A 250 64.72 1.86 43.57
CA HIS A 250 65.16 1.92 42.18
C HIS A 250 66.54 1.28 41.98
N SER A 251 66.88 0.29 42.82
CA SER A 251 68.15 -0.43 42.71
C SER A 251 68.22 -1.15 41.36
N ASN A 252 69.25 -0.84 40.57
CA ASN A 252 69.49 -1.37 39.21
C ASN A 252 68.53 -0.85 38.11
N HIS A 253 67.75 0.19 38.37
CA HIS A 253 66.92 0.82 37.34
C HIS A 253 67.75 1.79 36.49
N LYS A 254 67.34 1.99 35.24
CA LYS A 254 67.95 2.96 34.32
C LYS A 254 67.25 4.31 34.44
N PHE A 255 68.06 5.36 34.40
CA PHE A 255 67.60 6.74 34.48
C PHE A 255 68.09 7.54 33.29
N CYS A 256 67.26 8.49 32.86
CA CYS A 256 67.59 9.50 31.86
C CYS A 256 67.16 10.88 32.35
N PRO A 257 67.79 11.97 31.87
CA PRO A 257 67.30 13.33 32.11
C PRO A 257 65.84 13.48 31.65
N VAL A 258 65.08 14.31 32.36
CA VAL A 258 63.64 14.53 32.06
C VAL A 258 63.41 15.05 30.64
N ASP A 259 64.27 15.94 30.16
CA ASP A 259 64.22 16.53 28.82
C ASP A 259 64.41 15.48 27.72
N GLU A 260 65.39 14.58 27.88
CA GLU A 260 65.59 13.45 26.94
C GLU A 260 64.41 12.48 26.99
N ALA A 261 63.98 12.09 28.20
CA ALA A 261 62.87 11.15 28.40
C ALA A 261 61.53 11.66 27.85
N ALA A 262 61.28 12.97 27.97
CA ALA A 262 60.05 13.59 27.49
C ALA A 262 59.96 13.57 25.97
N LEU A 263 61.07 13.73 25.25
CA LEU A 263 61.11 13.62 23.79
C LEU A 263 60.70 12.21 23.34
N ASP A 264 61.38 11.18 23.87
CA ASP A 264 61.11 9.77 23.52
C ASP A 264 59.66 9.38 23.85
N CYS A 265 59.18 9.75 25.05
CA CYS A 265 57.83 9.44 25.50
C CYS A 265 56.75 10.19 24.68
N LYS A 266 57.01 11.43 24.26
CA LYS A 266 56.11 12.20 23.38
C LYS A 266 56.05 11.57 21.98
N GLU A 267 57.17 11.08 21.43
CA GLU A 267 57.20 10.39 20.13
C GLU A 267 56.44 9.05 20.17
N GLU A 268 56.63 8.25 21.22
CA GLU A 268 55.87 7.01 21.42
C GLU A 268 54.35 7.29 21.48
N LEU A 269 53.95 8.31 22.24
CA LEU A 269 52.55 8.68 22.36
C LEU A 269 51.97 9.25 21.05
N GLN A 270 52.74 10.04 20.30
CA GLN A 270 52.34 10.49 18.96
C GLN A 270 52.13 9.30 18.01
N THR A 271 52.95 8.26 18.10
CA THR A 271 52.79 7.03 17.32
C THR A 271 51.51 6.29 17.72
N ALA A 272 51.21 6.22 19.02
CA ALA A 272 49.96 5.64 19.54
C ALA A 272 48.71 6.46 19.22
N LEU A 273 48.85 7.77 18.96
CA LEU A 273 47.74 8.67 18.60
C LEU A 273 47.25 8.46 17.16
N LYS A 274 48.15 8.12 16.22
CA LYS A 274 47.81 7.97 14.78
C LYS A 274 46.68 6.95 14.52
N PRO A 275 46.70 5.72 15.08
CA PRO A 275 45.61 4.76 14.89
C PRO A 275 44.25 5.27 15.38
N LEU A 276 44.22 6.08 16.46
CA LEU A 276 42.98 6.66 16.96
C LEU A 276 42.43 7.71 16.00
N GLN A 277 43.29 8.53 15.38
CA GLN A 277 42.90 9.50 14.36
C GLN A 277 42.38 8.82 13.09
N GLU A 278 43.04 7.74 12.64
CA GLU A 278 42.56 6.92 11.53
C GLU A 278 41.20 6.30 11.84
N LYS A 279 41.02 5.77 13.04
CA LYS A 279 39.75 5.21 13.47
C LYS A 279 38.63 6.24 13.52
N LEU A 280 38.92 7.44 14.03
CA LEU A 280 37.97 8.56 14.01
C LEU A 280 37.52 8.89 12.57
N LYS A 281 38.45 8.85 11.61
CA LYS A 281 38.13 9.04 10.19
C LYS A 281 37.18 7.96 9.66
N VAL A 282 37.50 6.69 9.92
CA VAL A 282 36.63 5.55 9.54
C VAL A 282 35.24 5.67 10.15
N CYS A 283 35.13 6.06 11.43
CA CYS A 283 33.84 6.26 12.08
C CYS A 283 33.03 7.38 11.41
N ASN A 284 33.67 8.48 11.00
CA ASN A 284 32.99 9.55 10.26
C ASN A 284 32.53 9.10 8.86
N GLU A 285 33.34 8.31 8.15
CA GLU A 285 32.98 7.75 6.84
C GLU A 285 31.76 6.81 6.94
N VAL A 286 31.74 5.90 7.93
CA VAL A 286 30.60 5.01 8.16
C VAL A 286 29.35 5.80 8.56
N LYS A 287 29.48 6.84 9.40
CA LYS A 287 28.36 7.71 9.75
C LYS A 287 27.76 8.38 8.50
N LEU A 288 28.61 8.96 7.64
CA LEU A 288 28.16 9.60 6.40
C LEU A 288 27.43 8.59 5.48
N SER A 289 27.94 7.37 5.37
CA SER A 289 27.28 6.29 4.62
C SER A 289 25.92 5.92 5.23
N CYS A 290 25.79 5.89 6.57
CA CYS A 290 24.50 5.67 7.23
C CYS A 290 23.50 6.80 6.94
N ASP A 291 23.95 8.07 6.98
CA ASP A 291 23.13 9.24 6.66
C ASP A 291 22.63 9.17 5.19
N GLN A 292 23.52 8.85 4.25
CA GLN A 292 23.16 8.67 2.84
C GLN A 292 22.17 7.52 2.63
N THR A 293 22.36 6.41 3.35
CA THR A 293 21.46 5.25 3.25
C THR A 293 20.09 5.57 3.84
N ALA A 294 20.00 6.36 4.91
CA ALA A 294 18.73 6.81 5.47
C ALA A 294 17.91 7.64 4.47
N GLU A 295 18.54 8.56 3.75
CA GLU A 295 17.89 9.32 2.68
C GLU A 295 17.49 8.44 1.49
N HIS A 296 18.33 7.44 1.16
CA HIS A 296 18.02 6.49 0.10
C HIS A 296 16.80 5.61 0.45
N ILE A 297 16.69 5.11 1.68
CA ILE A 297 15.53 4.33 2.15
C ILE A 297 14.23 5.11 1.93
N LYS A 298 14.20 6.39 2.31
CA LYS A 298 13.04 7.26 2.13
C LYS A 298 12.70 7.46 0.66
N SER A 299 13.70 7.74 -0.17
CA SER A 299 13.52 7.92 -1.62
C SER A 299 13.04 6.65 -2.31
N GLN A 300 13.59 5.50 -1.90
CA GLN A 300 13.21 4.17 -2.40
C GLN A 300 11.78 3.82 -2.01
N ALA A 301 11.39 4.05 -0.74
CA ALA A 301 10.01 3.84 -0.28
C ALA A 301 9.02 4.70 -1.07
N GLN A 302 9.30 5.98 -1.28
CA GLN A 302 8.44 6.86 -2.09
C GLN A 302 8.33 6.43 -3.55
N HIS A 303 9.41 5.87 -4.11
CA HIS A 303 9.38 5.35 -5.47
C HIS A 303 8.55 4.07 -5.57
N THR A 304 8.76 3.12 -4.64
CA THR A 304 7.97 1.88 -4.56
C THR A 304 6.50 2.17 -4.29
N GLU A 305 6.16 3.15 -3.44
CA GLU A 305 4.78 3.58 -3.21
C GLU A 305 4.11 4.05 -4.51
N ARG A 306 4.82 4.85 -5.33
CA ARG A 306 4.31 5.29 -6.64
C ARG A 306 4.09 4.10 -7.59
N GLN A 307 5.04 3.16 -7.66
CA GLN A 307 4.90 1.97 -8.49
C GLN A 307 3.73 1.09 -8.06
N ILE A 308 3.48 0.94 -6.75
CA ILE A 308 2.30 0.24 -6.22
C ILE A 308 1.02 0.94 -6.71
N LYS A 309 0.92 2.27 -6.52
CA LYS A 309 -0.25 3.06 -6.96
C LYS A 309 -0.51 2.91 -8.45
N ASP A 310 0.54 2.99 -9.28
CA ASP A 310 0.43 2.82 -10.73
C ASP A 310 -0.07 1.42 -11.13
N VAL A 311 0.32 0.38 -10.37
CA VAL A 311 -0.18 -0.97 -10.58
C VAL A 311 -1.68 -1.07 -10.27
N PHE A 312 -2.13 -0.50 -9.15
CA PHE A 312 -3.54 -0.51 -8.75
C PHE A 312 -4.41 0.35 -9.67
N GLU A 313 -3.91 1.50 -10.12
CA GLU A 313 -4.63 2.34 -11.09
C GLU A 313 -4.87 1.60 -12.41
N LYS A 314 -3.89 0.80 -12.89
CA LYS A 314 -4.08 -0.06 -14.07
C LYS A 314 -5.16 -1.12 -13.85
N LEU A 315 -5.27 -1.71 -12.65
CA LEU A 315 -6.34 -2.66 -12.34
C LEU A 315 -7.71 -1.96 -12.28
N HIS A 316 -7.77 -0.75 -11.70
CA HIS A 316 -8.97 0.07 -11.71
C HIS A 316 -9.41 0.46 -13.13
N GLN A 317 -8.46 0.73 -14.02
CA GLN A 317 -8.75 1.02 -15.43
C GLN A 317 -9.44 -0.17 -16.11
N VAL A 318 -8.95 -1.40 -15.90
CA VAL A 318 -9.59 -2.62 -16.44
C VAL A 318 -11.04 -2.76 -15.94
N LEU A 319 -11.29 -2.47 -14.67
CA LEU A 319 -12.65 -2.51 -14.11
C LEU A 319 -13.57 -1.46 -14.76
N ARG A 320 -13.10 -0.22 -14.93
CA ARG A 320 -13.87 0.85 -15.59
C ARG A 320 -14.21 0.50 -17.04
N GLU A 321 -13.25 -0.04 -17.78
CA GLU A 321 -13.44 -0.46 -19.17
C GLU A 321 -14.46 -1.60 -19.29
N GLU A 322 -14.39 -2.61 -18.41
CA GLU A 322 -15.35 -3.72 -18.43
C GLU A 322 -16.75 -3.30 -17.93
N GLU A 323 -16.83 -2.36 -16.99
CA GLU A 323 -18.09 -1.77 -16.53
C GLU A 323 -18.77 -1.01 -17.67
N GLU A 324 -18.04 -0.12 -18.36
CA GLU A 324 -18.54 0.65 -19.48
C GLU A 324 -19.03 -0.28 -20.61
N ALA A 325 -18.24 -1.30 -20.94
CA ALA A 325 -18.63 -2.30 -21.94
C ALA A 325 -19.92 -3.06 -21.55
N ARG A 326 -20.09 -3.40 -20.27
CA ARG A 326 -21.29 -4.08 -19.77
C ARG A 326 -22.52 -3.18 -19.83
N ILE A 327 -22.39 -1.92 -19.40
CA ILE A 327 -23.47 -0.94 -19.46
C ILE A 327 -23.85 -0.64 -20.92
N ALA A 328 -22.88 -0.52 -21.82
CA ALA A 328 -23.12 -0.33 -23.24
C ALA A 328 -23.92 -1.51 -23.85
N ALA A 329 -23.54 -2.75 -23.52
CA ALA A 329 -24.26 -3.94 -23.96
C ALA A 329 -25.71 -4.02 -23.43
N LEU A 330 -25.95 -3.55 -22.20
CA LEU A 330 -27.30 -3.45 -21.63
C LEU A 330 -28.15 -2.40 -22.37
N LYS A 331 -27.58 -1.21 -22.63
CA LYS A 331 -28.27 -0.14 -23.37
C LYS A 331 -28.59 -0.52 -24.81
N GLU A 332 -27.68 -1.23 -25.47
CA GLU A 332 -27.94 -1.76 -26.81
C GLU A 332 -29.11 -2.75 -26.81
N GLU A 333 -29.16 -3.65 -25.82
CA GLU A 333 -30.27 -4.58 -25.67
C GLU A 333 -31.59 -3.85 -25.40
N GLU A 334 -31.61 -2.89 -24.47
CA GLU A 334 -32.78 -2.06 -24.18
C GLU A 334 -33.35 -1.37 -25.44
N GLU A 335 -32.48 -0.78 -26.27
CA GLU A 335 -32.89 -0.13 -27.52
C GLU A 335 -33.45 -1.15 -28.51
N GLN A 336 -32.80 -2.31 -28.65
CA GLN A 336 -33.29 -3.39 -29.52
C GLN A 336 -34.69 -3.88 -29.10
N LYS A 337 -34.93 -4.05 -27.80
CA LYS A 337 -36.22 -4.47 -27.23
C LYS A 337 -37.29 -3.39 -27.42
N SER A 338 -36.95 -2.13 -27.16
CA SER A 338 -37.82 -0.96 -27.38
C SER A 338 -38.25 -0.82 -28.84
N GLN A 339 -37.33 -1.04 -29.79
CA GLN A 339 -37.61 -1.02 -31.22
C GLN A 339 -38.52 -2.18 -31.66
N LEU A 340 -38.34 -3.37 -31.08
CA LEU A 340 -39.19 -4.53 -31.35
C LEU A 340 -40.64 -4.24 -30.94
N ILE A 341 -40.84 -3.72 -29.73
CA ILE A 341 -42.16 -3.32 -29.22
C ILE A 341 -42.77 -2.24 -30.13
N LYS A 342 -41.99 -1.23 -30.53
CA LYS A 342 -42.44 -0.15 -31.42
C LYS A 342 -43.00 -0.70 -32.73
N LYS A 343 -42.24 -1.56 -33.40
CA LYS A 343 -42.64 -2.17 -34.69
C LYS A 343 -43.92 -2.99 -34.54
N LYS A 344 -44.06 -3.75 -33.44
CA LYS A 344 -45.27 -4.55 -33.19
C LYS A 344 -46.50 -3.67 -32.93
N ILE A 345 -46.32 -2.57 -32.20
CA ILE A 345 -47.40 -1.59 -31.97
C ILE A 345 -47.85 -0.97 -33.29
N GLU A 346 -46.91 -0.59 -34.17
CA GLU A 346 -47.24 -0.04 -35.49
C GLU A 346 -48.01 -1.05 -36.35
N GLU A 347 -47.64 -2.34 -36.32
CA GLU A 347 -48.36 -3.42 -36.98
C GLU A 347 -49.79 -3.56 -36.44
N MET A 348 -49.95 -3.66 -35.11
CA MET A 348 -51.28 -3.75 -34.49
C MET A 348 -52.14 -2.52 -34.79
N ASN A 349 -51.57 -1.32 -34.81
CA ASN A 349 -52.32 -0.10 -35.14
C ASN A 349 -52.82 -0.11 -36.59
N ARG A 350 -52.06 -0.68 -37.54
CA ARG A 350 -52.52 -0.88 -38.93
C ARG A 350 -53.67 -1.89 -38.99
N GLU A 351 -53.56 -3.00 -38.27
CA GLU A 351 -54.63 -4.02 -38.18
C GLU A 351 -55.91 -3.46 -37.56
N ILE A 352 -55.79 -2.74 -36.44
CA ILE A 352 -56.91 -2.07 -35.76
C ILE A 352 -57.58 -1.06 -36.70
N SER A 353 -56.80 -0.28 -37.46
CA SER A 353 -57.32 0.70 -38.41
C SER A 353 -58.10 0.01 -39.53
N SER A 354 -57.53 -1.03 -40.13
CA SER A 354 -58.17 -1.84 -41.18
C SER A 354 -59.47 -2.50 -40.69
N LEU A 355 -59.46 -3.08 -39.50
CA LEU A 355 -60.66 -3.68 -38.90
C LEU A 355 -61.71 -2.61 -38.58
N SER A 356 -61.30 -1.45 -38.07
CA SER A 356 -62.19 -0.32 -37.78
C SER A 356 -62.86 0.24 -39.03
N ASP A 357 -62.13 0.33 -40.15
CA ASP A 357 -62.66 0.73 -41.45
C ASP A 357 -63.69 -0.30 -41.95
N THR A 358 -63.40 -1.59 -41.82
CA THR A 358 -64.33 -2.67 -42.18
C THR A 358 -65.61 -2.59 -41.35
N ILE A 359 -65.51 -2.46 -40.03
CA ILE A 359 -66.67 -2.31 -39.12
C ILE A 359 -67.48 -1.06 -39.50
N ARG A 360 -66.81 0.04 -39.85
CA ARG A 360 -67.48 1.29 -40.26
C ARG A 360 -68.24 1.11 -41.58
N ALA A 361 -67.63 0.45 -42.56
CA ALA A 361 -68.26 0.15 -43.84
C ALA A 361 -69.50 -0.74 -43.65
N LEU A 362 -69.39 -1.82 -42.85
CA LEU A 362 -70.52 -2.70 -42.53
C LEU A 362 -71.65 -1.94 -41.82
N LYS A 363 -71.34 -1.08 -40.85
CA LYS A 363 -72.33 -0.23 -40.17
C LYS A 363 -73.01 0.77 -41.10
N LYS A 364 -72.35 1.20 -42.19
CA LYS A 364 -72.93 2.10 -43.20
C LYS A 364 -73.90 1.32 -44.09
N GLU A 365 -73.50 0.14 -44.58
CA GLU A 365 -74.37 -0.74 -45.38
C GLU A 365 -75.62 -1.16 -44.61
N LEU A 366 -75.49 -1.47 -43.30
CA LEU A 366 -76.64 -1.78 -42.42
C LEU A 366 -77.64 -0.62 -42.23
N LYS A 367 -77.27 0.61 -42.60
CA LYS A 367 -78.14 1.80 -42.54
C LYS A 367 -78.64 2.23 -43.93
N ALA A 368 -78.29 1.50 -44.98
CA ALA A 368 -78.73 1.80 -46.34
C ALA A 368 -80.22 1.42 -46.53
N GLU A 369 -80.86 2.00 -47.54
CA GLU A 369 -82.22 1.62 -47.93
C GLU A 369 -82.28 0.15 -48.39
N ASP A 370 -83.41 -0.51 -48.13
CA ASP A 370 -83.58 -1.97 -48.24
C ASP A 370 -83.13 -2.55 -49.59
N VAL A 371 -83.48 -1.90 -50.70
CA VAL A 371 -83.09 -2.37 -52.05
C VAL A 371 -81.57 -2.31 -52.25
N SER A 372 -80.93 -1.23 -51.80
CA SER A 372 -79.47 -1.05 -51.90
C SER A 372 -78.72 -2.01 -50.99
N PHE A 373 -79.23 -2.24 -49.78
CA PHE A 373 -78.68 -3.23 -48.85
C PHE A 373 -78.73 -4.64 -49.43
N LEU A 374 -79.87 -5.05 -50.01
CA LEU A 374 -80.04 -6.38 -50.61
C LEU A 374 -79.15 -6.60 -51.84
N GLN A 375 -78.95 -5.57 -52.68
CA GLN A 375 -78.02 -5.66 -53.82
C GLN A 375 -76.56 -5.87 -53.36
N ASN A 376 -76.16 -5.24 -52.26
CA ASN A 376 -74.80 -5.33 -51.74
C ASN A 376 -74.59 -6.44 -50.71
N PHE A 377 -75.65 -7.15 -50.28
CA PHE A 377 -75.63 -8.09 -49.16
C PHE A 377 -74.56 -9.18 -49.30
N SER A 378 -74.45 -9.79 -50.49
CA SER A 378 -73.43 -10.82 -50.80
C SER A 378 -71.99 -10.32 -50.60
N ILE A 379 -71.71 -9.08 -51.02
CA ILE A 379 -70.38 -8.46 -50.92
C ILE A 379 -70.09 -8.09 -49.45
N THR A 380 -71.08 -7.54 -48.77
CA THR A 380 -71.02 -7.16 -47.35
C THR A 380 -70.81 -8.39 -46.45
N LEU A 381 -71.49 -9.50 -46.72
CA LEU A 381 -71.34 -10.76 -46.00
C LEU A 381 -69.92 -11.34 -46.16
N LYS A 382 -69.38 -11.34 -47.40
CA LYS A 382 -67.99 -11.77 -47.65
C LYS A 382 -66.97 -10.91 -46.92
N ARG A 383 -67.17 -9.59 -46.84
CA ARG A 383 -66.30 -8.69 -46.06
C ARG A 383 -66.38 -8.94 -44.56
N ALA A 384 -67.55 -9.30 -44.04
CA ALA A 384 -67.75 -9.61 -42.63
C ALA A 384 -67.15 -10.97 -42.23
N GLN A 385 -66.99 -11.89 -43.18
CA GLN A 385 -66.39 -13.21 -42.98
C GLN A 385 -64.85 -13.20 -42.98
N CYS A 386 -64.20 -12.04 -43.15
CA CYS A 386 -62.76 -11.93 -42.99
C CYS A 386 -62.37 -12.15 -41.52
N ILE A 387 -61.74 -13.31 -41.24
CA ILE A 387 -61.15 -13.63 -39.94
C ILE A 387 -59.73 -13.06 -39.94
N LEU A 388 -59.48 -12.02 -39.15
CA LEU A 388 -58.12 -11.61 -38.84
C LEU A 388 -57.54 -12.61 -37.81
N PRO A 389 -56.26 -13.01 -37.92
CA PRO A 389 -55.60 -13.80 -36.89
C PRO A 389 -55.64 -13.06 -35.55
N ASP A 390 -55.79 -13.80 -34.45
CA ASP A 390 -55.69 -13.20 -33.12
C ASP A 390 -54.30 -12.55 -32.92
N PRO A 391 -54.22 -11.40 -32.22
CA PRO A 391 -52.96 -10.75 -31.93
C PRO A 391 -52.06 -11.70 -31.13
N LYS A 392 -50.86 -11.98 -31.65
CA LYS A 392 -49.86 -12.77 -30.94
C LYS A 392 -49.16 -11.92 -29.88
N THR A 393 -49.06 -12.45 -28.67
CA THR A 393 -48.23 -11.88 -27.59
C THR A 393 -46.78 -11.79 -28.03
N VAL A 394 -46.11 -10.67 -27.70
CA VAL A 394 -44.69 -10.47 -28.00
C VAL A 394 -43.85 -11.32 -27.04
N SER A 395 -43.25 -12.39 -27.53
CA SER A 395 -42.25 -13.16 -26.79
C SER A 395 -40.88 -12.50 -26.94
N GLY A 396 -40.08 -12.50 -25.86
CA GLY A 396 -38.71 -11.96 -25.87
C GLY A 396 -38.60 -10.43 -25.86
N ALA A 397 -39.65 -9.72 -25.42
CA ALA A 397 -39.67 -8.27 -25.32
C ALA A 397 -38.89 -7.71 -24.12
N LEU A 398 -38.63 -8.51 -23.08
CA LEU A 398 -37.93 -8.09 -21.87
C LEU A 398 -36.40 -8.21 -22.02
N ILE A 399 -35.69 -7.48 -21.16
CA ILE A 399 -34.23 -7.53 -21.03
C ILE A 399 -33.82 -8.85 -20.36
N ASP A 400 -32.81 -9.53 -20.91
CA ASP A 400 -32.19 -10.69 -20.29
C ASP A 400 -31.27 -10.28 -19.14
N VAL A 401 -31.86 -10.05 -17.96
CA VAL A 401 -31.14 -9.64 -16.75
C VAL A 401 -30.08 -10.68 -16.36
N SER A 402 -30.37 -11.98 -16.58
CA SER A 402 -29.47 -13.09 -16.24
C SER A 402 -28.17 -13.06 -17.06
N LYS A 403 -28.25 -12.66 -18.33
CA LYS A 403 -27.09 -12.49 -19.21
C LYS A 403 -26.14 -11.40 -18.72
N HIS A 404 -26.67 -10.32 -18.16
CA HIS A 404 -25.89 -9.16 -17.69
C HIS A 404 -25.32 -9.32 -16.30
N LEU A 405 -26.08 -9.91 -15.36
CA LEU A 405 -25.69 -10.06 -13.95
C LEU A 405 -25.13 -11.44 -13.61
N GLY A 406 -25.50 -12.47 -14.37
CA GLY A 406 -25.13 -13.85 -14.08
C GLY A 406 -23.61 -14.05 -14.08
N ASN A 407 -23.09 -14.46 -12.92
CA ASN A 407 -21.65 -14.64 -12.68
C ASN A 407 -20.81 -13.39 -13.06
N LEU A 408 -21.37 -12.18 -12.96
CA LEU A 408 -20.72 -10.95 -13.41
C LEU A 408 -19.32 -10.78 -12.81
N LYS A 409 -19.19 -10.85 -11.48
CA LYS A 409 -17.90 -10.73 -10.80
C LYS A 409 -16.88 -11.78 -11.24
N PHE A 410 -17.33 -13.00 -11.53
CA PHE A 410 -16.47 -14.09 -12.01
C PHE A 410 -15.95 -13.84 -13.41
N ARG A 411 -16.82 -13.41 -14.33
CA ARG A 411 -16.42 -13.06 -15.69
C ARG A 411 -15.44 -11.89 -15.73
N VAL A 412 -15.65 -10.89 -14.86
CA VAL A 412 -14.71 -9.76 -14.70
C VAL A 412 -13.36 -10.26 -14.20
N TRP A 413 -13.33 -11.10 -13.16
CA TRP A 413 -12.11 -11.70 -12.65
C TRP A 413 -11.35 -12.55 -13.69
N GLU A 414 -12.06 -13.35 -14.48
CA GLU A 414 -11.47 -14.14 -15.58
C GLU A 414 -10.86 -13.21 -16.65
N LYS A 415 -11.56 -12.16 -17.07
CA LYS A 415 -11.02 -11.16 -18.01
C LYS A 415 -9.80 -10.42 -17.46
N MET A 416 -9.77 -10.11 -16.17
CA MET A 416 -8.61 -9.45 -15.56
C MET A 416 -7.33 -10.28 -15.70
N GLN A 417 -7.43 -11.62 -15.78
CA GLN A 417 -6.28 -12.50 -15.97
C GLN A 417 -5.49 -12.18 -17.24
N GLU A 418 -6.14 -11.73 -18.32
CA GLU A 418 -5.48 -11.37 -19.58
C GLU A 418 -4.48 -10.21 -19.43
N THR A 419 -4.65 -9.38 -18.39
CA THR A 419 -3.80 -8.22 -18.09
C THR A 419 -2.75 -8.49 -17.01
N VAL A 420 -2.79 -9.69 -16.42
CA VAL A 420 -1.94 -10.11 -15.32
C VAL A 420 -0.80 -10.99 -15.87
N GLN A 421 0.43 -10.54 -15.64
CA GLN A 421 1.62 -11.32 -15.96
C GLN A 421 2.19 -11.93 -14.68
N TYR A 422 2.62 -13.19 -14.78
CA TYR A 422 3.33 -13.90 -13.73
C TYR A 422 4.75 -14.22 -14.21
N SER A 423 5.75 -13.81 -13.43
CA SER A 423 7.13 -14.23 -13.65
C SER A 423 7.56 -15.17 -12.52
N PRO A 424 8.11 -16.36 -12.84
CA PRO A 424 8.69 -17.26 -11.83
C PRO A 424 9.88 -16.64 -11.09
N VAL A 425 10.58 -15.69 -11.72
CA VAL A 425 11.75 -15.02 -11.17
C VAL A 425 11.52 -13.52 -11.14
N ILE A 426 11.74 -12.93 -9.96
CA ILE A 426 11.71 -11.48 -9.72
C ILE A 426 13.10 -11.07 -9.27
N LEU A 427 13.60 -9.98 -9.84
CA LEU A 427 14.94 -9.45 -9.56
C LEU A 427 14.88 -8.50 -8.38
N ASP A 428 15.88 -8.58 -7.48
CA ASP A 428 16.03 -7.63 -6.37
C ASP A 428 16.92 -6.45 -6.80
N PRO A 429 16.37 -5.23 -6.93
CA PRO A 429 17.16 -4.04 -7.27
C PRO A 429 18.29 -3.75 -6.29
N ASN A 430 18.18 -4.17 -5.02
CA ASN A 430 19.22 -3.95 -4.02
C ASN A 430 20.48 -4.81 -4.27
N THR A 431 20.34 -5.88 -5.06
CA THR A 431 21.44 -6.77 -5.45
C THR A 431 22.01 -6.45 -6.83
N ALA A 432 21.39 -5.50 -7.55
CA ALA A 432 21.84 -5.12 -8.87
C ALA A 432 23.19 -4.39 -8.82
N HIS A 433 24.09 -4.73 -9.74
CA HIS A 433 25.32 -3.97 -9.92
C HIS A 433 24.99 -2.54 -10.38
N PRO A 434 25.76 -1.49 -9.98
CA PRO A 434 25.47 -0.10 -10.35
C PRO A 434 25.28 0.19 -11.85
N ASP A 435 25.89 -0.62 -12.72
CA ASP A 435 25.77 -0.51 -14.20
C ASP A 435 24.52 -1.21 -14.78
N LEU A 436 23.69 -1.80 -13.92
CA LEU A 436 22.51 -2.58 -14.29
C LEU A 436 21.24 -1.85 -13.81
N LEU A 437 20.33 -1.59 -14.75
CA LEU A 437 19.01 -1.03 -14.49
C LEU A 437 17.99 -2.16 -14.51
N VAL A 438 17.31 -2.38 -13.40
CA VAL A 438 16.20 -3.34 -13.30
C VAL A 438 14.92 -2.66 -13.79
N SER A 439 14.10 -3.36 -14.58
CA SER A 439 12.81 -2.84 -15.06
C SER A 439 11.79 -2.64 -13.93
N ASP A 440 10.78 -1.81 -14.15
CA ASP A 440 9.74 -1.50 -13.15
C ASP A 440 8.93 -2.73 -12.71
N ASP A 441 8.77 -3.72 -13.59
CA ASP A 441 8.11 -5.00 -13.29
C ASP A 441 9.06 -6.02 -12.64
N LEU A 442 10.33 -5.64 -12.43
CA LEU A 442 11.38 -6.44 -11.82
C LEU A 442 11.71 -7.75 -12.55
N THR A 443 11.38 -7.86 -13.84
CA THR A 443 11.61 -9.10 -14.62
C THR A 443 12.80 -9.04 -15.56
N SER A 444 13.34 -7.85 -15.82
CA SER A 444 14.40 -7.65 -16.81
C SER A 444 15.48 -6.68 -16.34
N VAL A 445 16.64 -6.76 -16.98
CA VAL A 445 17.79 -5.88 -16.70
C VAL A 445 18.31 -5.28 -18.00
N LEU A 446 18.61 -3.99 -17.96
CA LEU A 446 19.32 -3.27 -19.02
C LEU A 446 20.68 -2.84 -18.50
N ARG A 447 21.72 -3.00 -19.33
CA ARG A 447 23.04 -2.47 -19.01
C ARG A 447 23.11 -1.01 -19.43
N ALA A 448 23.46 -0.13 -18.50
CA ALA A 448 23.81 1.25 -18.81
C ALA A 448 25.19 1.25 -19.50
N LEU A 449 25.22 1.06 -20.84
CA LEU A 449 26.48 1.17 -21.58
C LEU A 449 26.88 2.65 -21.69
N PRO A 450 28.12 3.03 -21.37
CA PRO A 450 28.68 4.29 -21.86
C PRO A 450 28.76 4.17 -23.37
N GLN A 451 28.15 5.12 -24.10
CA GLN A 451 27.97 5.17 -25.55
C GLN A 451 28.97 4.36 -26.40
N VAL A 452 28.80 3.04 -26.51
CA VAL A 452 29.44 2.20 -27.52
C VAL A 452 28.49 1.04 -27.81
N HIS A 453 28.01 1.00 -29.06
CA HIS A 453 27.08 0.01 -29.57
C HIS A 453 27.68 -1.39 -29.55
N THR A 454 27.28 -2.24 -28.61
CA THR A 454 27.23 -3.69 -28.83
C THR A 454 26.13 -4.29 -27.96
N ALA A 455 25.06 -4.74 -28.59
CA ALA A 455 24.04 -5.59 -27.96
C ALA A 455 24.67 -6.97 -27.72
N GLY A 456 24.92 -7.32 -26.46
CA GLY A 456 25.40 -8.65 -26.06
C GLY A 456 24.35 -9.33 -25.19
N THR A 457 24.10 -10.61 -25.45
CA THR A 457 23.27 -11.47 -24.60
C THR A 457 24.16 -11.99 -23.46
N PHE A 458 23.78 -11.74 -22.20
CA PHE A 458 24.52 -12.24 -21.03
C PHE A 458 23.68 -13.27 -20.27
N ARG A 459 24.32 -14.29 -19.70
CA ARG A 459 23.70 -15.21 -18.75
C ARG A 459 23.72 -14.59 -17.35
N LEU A 460 22.55 -14.26 -16.82
CA LEU A 460 22.39 -13.93 -15.42
C LEU A 460 22.50 -15.24 -14.60
N VAL A 461 23.41 -15.29 -13.64
CA VAL A 461 23.48 -16.39 -12.68
C VAL A 461 22.56 -16.02 -11.51
N ILE A 462 21.43 -16.71 -11.41
CA ILE A 462 20.52 -16.63 -10.26
C ILE A 462 21.11 -17.58 -9.22
N VAL A 463 21.52 -17.04 -8.06
CA VAL A 463 22.10 -17.81 -6.94
C VAL A 463 21.02 -18.14 -5.92
#